data_AF-A0A2E4XVG7-F1
#
_entry.id   AF-A0A2E4XVG7-F1
#
_cell.length_a   1.000
_cell.length_b   1.000
_cell.length_c   1.000
_cell.angle_alpha   90.00
_cell.angle_beta   90.00
_cell.angle_gamma   90.00
#
_symmetry.space_group_name_H-M   'P 1'
#
loop_
_entity.id
_entity.type
_entity.pdbx_description
1 polymer ?
#
loop_
_entity_poly.entity_id
_entity_poly.type
_entity_poly.pdbx_seq_one_letter_code
_entity_poly.pdbx_strand_id
1 'polypeptide(L)'
;MPLDEKKLTKGQIRKLNALRKSIGDKLGEEAFSKWLKEQVSLEPKEKTDPVSEKILEALKPLQNDKTFKLGNKGYIVKRARGKGAAGFIVEKVTK
;
A
#
# COMPACT_ATOMS: atom_id res chain seq x y z
N MET A 1 -15.76 -23.07 -4.67
CA MET A 1 -16.39 -22.21 -3.65
C MET A 1 -16.81 -20.93 -4.34
N PRO A 2 -18.08 -20.50 -4.24
CA PRO A 2 -18.54 -19.29 -4.91
C PRO A 2 -17.80 -18.07 -4.35
N LEU A 3 -17.35 -17.19 -5.24
CA LEU A 3 -16.69 -15.94 -4.86
C LEU A 3 -17.72 -14.94 -4.31
N ASP A 4 -17.37 -14.26 -3.22
CA ASP A 4 -18.22 -13.23 -2.62
C ASP A 4 -18.14 -11.94 -3.45
N GLU A 5 -19.11 -11.78 -4.36
CA GLU A 5 -19.16 -10.66 -5.32
C GLU A 5 -19.27 -9.29 -4.64
N LYS A 6 -19.74 -9.23 -3.38
CA LYS A 6 -19.87 -7.97 -2.63
C LYS A 6 -18.54 -7.35 -2.24
N LYS A 7 -17.45 -8.15 -2.21
CA LYS A 7 -16.10 -7.68 -1.90
C LYS A 7 -15.30 -7.25 -3.13
N LEU A 8 -15.86 -7.44 -4.33
CA LEU A 8 -15.18 -7.13 -5.59
C LEU A 8 -15.51 -5.72 -6.08
N THR A 9 -14.51 -5.05 -6.64
CA THR A 9 -14.71 -3.78 -7.35
C THR A 9 -15.51 -3.99 -8.65
N LYS A 10 -16.14 -2.94 -9.17
CA LYS A 10 -16.89 -2.99 -10.44
C LYS A 10 -16.05 -3.55 -11.61
N GLY A 11 -14.76 -3.23 -11.66
CA GLY A 11 -13.84 -3.73 -12.69
C GLY A 11 -13.56 -5.23 -12.55
N GLN A 12 -13.36 -5.69 -11.32
CA GLN A 12 -13.18 -7.11 -11.01
C GLN A 12 -14.42 -7.93 -11.36
N ILE A 13 -15.63 -7.43 -11.08
CA ILE A 13 -16.91 -8.09 -11.44
C ILE A 13 -17.05 -8.22 -12.97
N ARG A 14 -16.70 -7.17 -13.74
CA ARG A 14 -16.73 -7.24 -15.21
C ARG A 14 -15.78 -8.31 -15.76
N LYS A 15 -14.59 -8.44 -15.18
CA LYS A 15 -13.60 -9.46 -15.56
C LYS A 15 -14.08 -10.87 -15.20
N LEU A 16 -14.66 -11.07 -14.01
CA LEU A 16 -15.27 -12.33 -13.60
C LEU A 16 -16.37 -12.76 -14.60
N ASN A 17 -17.29 -11.86 -14.93
CA ASN A 17 -18.38 -12.15 -15.86
C ASN A 17 -17.89 -12.42 -17.29
N ALA A 18 -16.82 -11.76 -17.74
CA ALA A 18 -16.21 -12.06 -19.03
C ALA A 18 -15.60 -13.48 -19.06
N LEU A 19 -14.92 -13.89 -17.98
CA LEU A 19 -14.34 -15.23 -17.86
C LEU A 19 -15.42 -16.31 -17.80
N ARG A 20 -16.48 -16.11 -17.02
CA ARG A 20 -17.65 -16.99 -16.97
C ARG A 20 -18.24 -17.23 -18.36
N LYS A 21 -18.38 -16.16 -19.17
CA LYS A 21 -18.89 -16.26 -20.55
C LYS A 21 -17.93 -16.95 -21.53
N SER A 22 -16.62 -16.86 -21.31
CA SER A 22 -15.61 -17.36 -22.24
C SER A 22 -15.24 -18.82 -22.02
N ILE A 23 -15.05 -19.23 -20.76
CA ILE A 23 -14.50 -20.55 -20.41
C ILE A 23 -15.43 -21.34 -19.48
N GLY A 24 -16.64 -20.83 -19.23
CA GLY A 24 -17.65 -21.43 -18.36
C GLY A 24 -17.49 -21.04 -16.89
N ASP A 25 -18.55 -21.22 -16.12
CA ASP A 25 -18.62 -20.71 -14.75
C ASP A 25 -17.54 -21.29 -13.82
N LYS A 26 -17.34 -22.61 -13.86
CA LYS A 26 -16.39 -23.31 -12.97
C LYS A 26 -14.93 -22.91 -13.25
N LEU A 27 -14.52 -22.97 -14.52
CA LEU A 27 -13.15 -22.61 -14.93
C LEU A 27 -12.91 -21.10 -14.84
N GLY A 28 -13.95 -20.29 -15.10
CA GLY A 28 -13.90 -18.84 -14.97
C GLY A 28 -13.62 -18.38 -13.55
N GLU A 29 -14.27 -19.01 -12.56
CA GLU A 29 -14.04 -18.70 -11.14
C GLU A 29 -12.65 -19.14 -10.67
N GLU A 30 -12.16 -20.30 -11.11
CA GLU A 30 -10.82 -20.79 -10.78
C GLU A 30 -9.72 -19.91 -11.37
N ALA A 31 -9.84 -19.54 -12.64
CA ALA A 31 -8.90 -18.66 -13.33
C ALA A 31 -8.91 -17.25 -12.70
N PHE A 32 -10.09 -16.70 -12.42
CA PHE A 32 -10.23 -15.41 -11.76
C PHE A 32 -9.60 -15.41 -10.37
N SER A 33 -9.77 -16.50 -9.60
CA SER A 33 -9.19 -16.62 -8.26
C SER A 33 -7.66 -16.64 -8.27
N LYS A 34 -7.05 -17.32 -9.26
CA LYS A 34 -5.59 -17.30 -9.45
C LYS A 34 -5.11 -15.90 -9.85
N TRP A 35 -5.76 -15.29 -10.83
CA TRP A 35 -5.45 -13.94 -11.28
C TRP A 35 -5.56 -12.90 -10.14
N LEU A 36 -6.61 -12.97 -9.31
CA LEU A 36 -6.81 -12.03 -8.21
C LEU A 36 -5.67 -12.10 -7.18
N LYS A 37 -5.17 -13.30 -6.88
CA LYS A 37 -4.03 -13.49 -5.96
C LYS A 37 -2.74 -12.89 -6.54
N GLU A 38 -2.52 -13.06 -7.84
CA GLU A 38 -1.37 -12.44 -8.52
C GLU A 38 -1.45 -10.92 -8.49
N GLN A 39 -2.65 -10.34 -8.66
CA GLN A 39 -2.81 -8.87 -8.56
C GLN A 39 -2.49 -8.33 -7.18
N VAL A 40 -2.93 -8.98 -6.10
CA VAL A 40 -2.58 -8.57 -4.72
C VAL A 40 -1.07 -8.67 -4.49
N SER A 41 -0.40 -9.65 -5.11
CA SER A 41 1.06 -9.76 -5.05
C SER A 41 1.81 -8.74 -5.93
N LEU A 42 1.14 -8.18 -6.93
CA LEU A 42 1.66 -7.20 -7.88
C LEU A 42 1.37 -5.76 -7.46
N GLU A 43 0.52 -5.55 -6.44
CA GLU A 43 0.40 -4.24 -5.82
C GLU A 43 1.82 -3.79 -5.46
N PRO A 44 2.25 -2.62 -5.94
CA PRO A 44 3.57 -2.13 -5.63
C PRO A 44 3.60 -1.96 -4.11
N LYS A 45 4.22 -2.91 -3.41
CA LYS A 45 4.78 -2.65 -2.09
C LYS A 45 5.64 -1.43 -2.31
N GLU A 46 5.17 -0.28 -1.83
CA GLU A 46 5.92 0.96 -1.89
C GLU A 46 7.30 0.61 -1.36
N LYS A 47 8.30 0.54 -2.25
CA LYS A 47 9.66 0.23 -1.87
C LYS A 47 10.10 1.42 -1.03
N THR A 48 9.97 1.29 0.29
CA THR A 48 10.44 2.27 1.24
C THR A 48 11.93 2.48 0.97
N ASP A 49 12.32 3.74 0.81
CA ASP A 49 13.72 4.09 0.55
C ASP A 49 14.56 3.63 1.76
N PRO A 50 15.57 2.76 1.58
CA PRO A 50 16.40 2.27 2.68
C PRO A 50 17.11 3.40 3.44
N VAL A 51 17.32 4.56 2.80
CA VAL A 51 17.88 5.74 3.46
C VAL A 51 16.84 6.39 4.38
N SER A 52 15.57 6.47 3.95
CA SER A 52 14.48 7.01 4.78
C SER A 52 14.29 6.20 6.06
N GLU A 53 14.42 4.87 5.99
CA GLU A 53 14.32 3.98 7.16
C GLU A 53 15.42 4.25 8.18
N LYS A 54 16.68 4.37 7.72
CA LYS A 54 17.82 4.71 8.58
C LYS A 54 17.67 6.08 9.24
N ILE A 55 17.17 7.08 8.51
CA ILE A 55 16.90 8.41 9.06
C ILE A 55 15.80 8.33 10.13
N LEU A 56 14.73 7.58 9.87
CA LEU A 56 13.64 7.40 10.82
C LEU A 56 14.14 6.73 12.10
N GLU A 57 14.97 5.69 11.98
CA GLU A 57 15.57 4.99 13.12
C GLU A 57 16.46 5.91 13.96
N ALA A 58 17.34 6.69 13.33
CA ALA A 58 18.19 7.65 14.02
C ALA A 58 17.40 8.76 14.75
N LEU A 59 16.21 9.10 14.25
CA LEU A 59 15.37 10.15 14.83
C LEU A 59 14.40 9.65 15.91
N LYS A 60 14.16 8.34 16.05
CA LYS A 60 13.26 7.77 17.09
C LYS A 60 13.47 8.36 18.50
N PRO A 61 14.71 8.53 19.00
CA PRO A 61 14.92 9.09 20.35
C PRO A 61 14.40 10.52 20.53
N LEU A 62 14.35 11.30 19.45
CA LEU A 62 13.95 12.72 19.47
C LEU A 62 12.44 12.93 19.26
N GLN A 63 11.66 11.85 19.19
CA GLN A 63 10.22 11.89 18.89
C GLN A 63 9.41 12.75 19.87
N ASN A 64 9.81 12.77 21.15
CA ASN A 64 9.10 13.48 22.20
C ASN A 64 9.58 14.93 22.40
N ASP A 65 10.75 15.29 21.87
CA ASP A 65 11.27 16.64 21.98
C ASP A 65 10.55 17.56 20.98
N LYS A 66 9.72 18.49 21.48
CA LYS A 66 8.95 19.44 20.67
C LYS A 66 9.79 20.60 20.13
N THR A 67 10.99 20.84 20.68
CA THR A 67 11.87 21.94 20.26
C THR A 67 12.69 21.58 19.02
N PHE A 68 12.83 20.28 18.74
CA PHE A 68 13.52 19.77 17.57
C PHE A 68 12.84 20.24 16.27
N LYS A 69 13.56 21.08 15.51
CA LYS A 69 13.11 21.63 14.24
C LYS A 69 13.45 20.65 13.12
N LEU A 70 12.44 20.26 12.36
CA LEU A 70 12.58 19.35 11.22
C LEU A 70 12.81 20.15 9.93
N GLY A 71 13.72 19.66 9.09
CA GLY A 71 14.08 20.27 7.81
C GLY A 71 13.53 19.52 6.59
N ASN A 72 13.74 20.10 5.41
CA ASN A 72 13.28 19.59 4.11
C ASN A 72 14.41 19.54 3.05
N LYS A 73 15.68 19.43 3.47
CA LYS A 73 16.84 19.39 2.54
C LYS A 73 17.12 17.97 2.07
N GLY A 74 16.57 17.58 0.92
CA GLY A 74 16.76 16.26 0.29
C GLY A 74 15.80 15.18 0.82
N TYR A 75 15.53 15.19 2.12
CA TYR A 75 14.44 14.44 2.74
C TYR A 75 13.56 15.38 3.55
N ILE A 76 12.25 15.18 3.46
CA ILE A 76 11.24 15.84 4.26
C ILE A 76 11.02 15.00 5.51
N VAL A 77 11.35 15.57 6.66
CA VAL A 77 11.03 14.96 7.94
C VAL A 77 9.85 15.70 8.57
N LYS A 78 8.80 14.99 8.93
CA LYS A 78 7.59 15.53 9.56
C LYS A 78 7.22 14.72 10.79
N ARG A 79 6.56 15.32 11.77
CA ARG A 79 5.89 14.53 12.81
C ARG A 79 4.58 13.98 12.27
N ALA A 80 4.29 12.73 12.61
CA ALA A 80 2.99 12.14 12.37
C ALA A 80 1.92 12.97 13.13
N ARG A 81 0.82 13.31 12.47
CA ARG A 81 -0.29 14.09 13.04
C ARG A 81 -1.58 13.32 12.87
N GLY A 82 -2.48 13.40 13.85
CA GLY A 82 -3.79 12.74 13.81
C GLY A 82 -4.02 11.80 15.00
N LYS A 83 -5.25 11.29 15.11
CA LYS A 83 -5.64 10.37 16.18
C LYS A 83 -4.96 9.01 15.96
N GLY A 84 -4.11 8.60 16.91
CA GLY A 84 -3.35 7.33 16.84
C GLY A 84 -2.05 7.39 16.03
N ALA A 85 -1.70 8.55 15.46
CA ALA A 85 -0.46 8.73 14.73
C ALA A 85 0.67 9.14 15.69
N ALA A 86 1.74 8.34 15.76
CA ALA A 86 2.92 8.60 16.58
C ALA A 86 4.19 8.38 15.75
N GLY A 87 5.20 9.24 15.93
CA GLY A 87 6.51 9.10 15.29
C GLY A 87 6.84 10.22 14.31
N PHE A 88 7.92 9.97 13.55
CA PHE A 88 8.34 10.78 12.43
C PHE A 88 8.02 10.07 11.11
N ILE A 89 7.74 10.88 10.09
CA ILE A 89 7.55 10.46 8.69
C ILE A 89 8.71 11.05 7.92
N VAL A 90 9.41 10.22 7.14
CA VAL A 90 10.55 10.61 6.31
C VAL A 90 10.23 10.30 4.85
N GLU A 91 10.17 11.34 4.03
CA GLU A 91 9.87 11.25 2.60
C GLU A 91 11.05 11.81 1.81
N LYS A 92 11.46 11.15 0.73
CA LYS A 92 12.47 11.71 -0.17
C LYS A 92 11.87 12.89 -0.93
N VAL A 93 12.60 14.01 -1.01
CA VAL A 93 12.22 15.13 -1.88
C VAL A 93 12.38 14.68 -3.32
N THR A 94 11.27 14.41 -4.00
CA THR A 94 11.22 14.34 -5.46
C THR A 94 11.00 15.75 -6.01
N LYS A 95 11.74 16.09 -7.07
CA LYS A 95 11.63 17.37 -7.78
C LYS A 95 10.50 17.33 -8.79
#